data_AF-A0A845K3L2-F1
#
_entry.id   AF-A0A845K3L2-F1
#
_cell.length_a   1.000
_cell.length_b   1.000
_cell.length_c   1.000
_cell.angle_alpha   90.00
_cell.angle_beta   90.00
_cell.angle_gamma   90.00
#
_symmetry.space_group_name_H-M   'P 1'
#
loop_
_entity.id
_entity.type
_entity.pdbx_description
1 polymer ?
#
loop_
_entity_poly.entity_id
_entity_poly.type
_entity_poly.pdbx_seq_one_letter_code
_entity_poly.pdbx_strand_id
1 'polypeptide(L)'
;YLDRGKSVTNALKNILGATCQICGWEGFEKSDGDKYIEAHHLVQVSEKVPGSLCTENIILLCPNCHRKIHHGREITVSEESNFLVISSLEQKRRIHRNTMSHLSSLAH
;
A
#
# COMPACT_ATOMS: atom_id res chain seq x y z
N TYR A 1 8.16 0.46 -22.65
CA TYR A 1 7.66 1.31 -21.55
C TYR A 1 7.04 0.36 -20.53
N LEU A 2 7.78 -0.05 -19.50
CA LEU A 2 7.26 -0.96 -18.48
C LEU A 2 6.36 -0.14 -17.55
N ASP A 3 5.04 -0.31 -17.65
CA ASP A 3 4.08 0.24 -16.70
C ASP A 3 4.40 -0.35 -15.32
N ARG A 4 5.11 0.42 -14.48
CA ARG A 4 5.47 0.05 -13.10
C ARG A 4 4.25 0.15 -12.16
N GLY A 5 3.07 -0.26 -12.62
CA GLY A 5 1.84 -0.26 -11.84
C GLY A 5 1.19 1.11 -11.68
N LYS A 6 1.38 2.06 -12.62
CA LYS A 6 0.72 3.38 -12.56
C LYS A 6 -0.80 3.21 -12.65
N SER A 7 -1.25 2.35 -13.56
CA SER A 7 -2.66 2.01 -13.75
C SER A 7 -3.27 1.40 -12.48
N VAL A 8 -2.54 0.49 -11.83
CA VAL A 8 -2.95 -0.19 -10.60
C VAL A 8 -3.00 0.77 -9.41
N THR A 9 -1.99 1.64 -9.31
CA THR A 9 -1.92 2.68 -8.28
C THR A 9 -3.10 3.64 -8.40
N ASN A 10 -3.45 4.06 -9.62
CA ASN A 10 -4.60 4.94 -9.84
C ASN A 10 -5.92 4.24 -9.51
N ALA A 11 -6.08 2.96 -9.88
CA ALA A 11 -7.25 2.18 -9.50
C ALA A 11 -7.41 2.10 -7.97
N LEU A 12 -6.32 1.83 -7.24
CA LEU A 12 -6.34 1.81 -5.77
C LEU A 12 -6.70 3.17 -5.18
N LYS A 13 -6.13 4.27 -5.71
CA LYS A 13 -6.47 5.63 -5.27
C LYS A 13 -7.95 5.97 -5.47
N ASN A 14 -8.55 5.48 -6.56
CA ASN A 14 -9.97 5.73 -6.82
C ASN A 14 -10.89 5.00 -5.84
N ILE A 15 -10.49 3.82 -5.35
CA ILE A 15 -11.27 3.00 -4.41
C ILE A 15 -11.03 3.44 -2.97
N LEU A 16 -9.76 3.63 -2.59
CA LEU A 16 -9.33 3.84 -1.20
C LEU A 16 -9.12 5.32 -0.86
N GLY A 17 -9.14 6.21 -1.85
CA GLY A 17 -8.66 7.56 -1.72
C GLY A 17 -7.14 7.64 -1.56
N ALA A 18 -6.64 8.85 -1.30
CA ALA A 18 -5.24 9.09 -0.94
C ALA A 18 -5.02 8.88 0.56
N THR A 19 -5.48 7.76 1.10
CA THR A 19 -5.46 7.48 2.54
C THR A 19 -4.43 6.41 2.87
N CYS A 20 -3.58 6.69 3.84
CA CYS A 20 -2.55 5.76 4.30
C CYS A 20 -3.19 4.54 4.97
N GLN A 21 -2.96 3.34 4.43
CA GLN A 21 -3.53 2.10 4.96
C GLN A 21 -2.93 1.68 6.32
N ILE A 22 -1.83 2.31 6.76
CA ILE A 22 -1.21 2.05 8.07
C ILE A 22 -1.79 2.93 9.16
N CYS A 23 -1.83 4.25 8.92
CA CYS A 23 -2.13 5.24 9.96
C CYS A 23 -3.38 6.07 9.71
N GLY A 24 -4.06 5.90 8.58
CA GLY A 24 -5.25 6.66 8.22
C GLY A 24 -5.00 8.11 7.80
N TRP A 25 -3.73 8.52 7.68
CA TRP A 25 -3.41 9.87 7.21
C TRP A 25 -3.93 10.10 5.79
N GLU A 26 -4.64 11.21 5.58
CA GLU A 26 -5.12 11.64 4.28
C GLU A 26 -4.08 12.53 3.57
N GLY A 27 -3.88 12.27 2.29
CA GLY A 27 -3.03 13.03 1.40
C GLY A 27 -3.40 14.51 1.30
N PHE A 28 -2.39 15.37 1.25
CA PHE A 28 -2.57 16.78 0.90
C PHE A 28 -2.76 16.96 -0.60
N GLU A 29 -3.44 18.02 -1.00
CA GLU A 29 -3.64 18.39 -2.41
C GLU A 29 -2.33 18.94 -3.00
N LYS A 30 -1.93 18.38 -4.14
CA LYS A 30 -0.80 18.86 -4.94
C LYS A 30 -1.24 20.05 -5.79
N SER A 31 -0.28 20.76 -6.37
CA SER A 31 -0.55 21.88 -7.29
C SER A 31 -1.33 21.49 -8.56
N ASP A 32 -1.39 20.21 -8.89
CA ASP A 32 -2.18 19.67 -10.01
C ASP A 32 -3.60 19.21 -9.60
N GLY A 33 -4.01 19.43 -8.34
CA GLY A 33 -5.33 19.07 -7.81
C GLY A 33 -5.46 17.62 -7.32
N ASP A 34 -4.47 16.76 -7.58
CA ASP A 34 -4.46 15.39 -7.08
C ASP A 34 -3.99 15.34 -5.62
N LYS A 35 -4.49 14.38 -4.84
CA LYS A 35 -3.96 14.13 -3.48
C LYS A 35 -2.68 13.29 -3.50
N TYR A 36 -1.73 13.67 -2.66
CA TYR A 36 -0.43 13.01 -2.52
C TYR A 36 -0.53 11.72 -1.67
N ILE A 37 -0.05 10.60 -2.22
CA ILE A 37 0.12 9.32 -1.52
C ILE A 37 1.14 8.47 -2.30
N GLU A 38 1.90 7.62 -1.60
CA GLU A 38 2.91 6.75 -2.19
C GLU A 38 2.41 5.30 -2.31
N ALA A 39 2.65 4.66 -3.44
CA ALA A 39 2.38 3.24 -3.64
C ALA A 39 3.65 2.43 -3.33
N HIS A 40 3.54 1.47 -2.43
CA HIS A 40 4.63 0.61 -2.00
C HIS A 40 4.35 -0.84 -2.38
N HIS A 41 5.34 -1.51 -2.98
CA HIS A 41 5.24 -2.93 -3.34
C HIS A 41 5.73 -3.79 -2.18
N LEU A 42 4.93 -4.77 -1.73
CA LEU A 42 5.24 -5.64 -0.60
C LEU A 42 6.32 -6.67 -0.95
N VAL A 43 6.15 -7.35 -2.08
CA VAL A 43 7.18 -8.21 -2.70
C VAL A 43 7.94 -7.35 -3.72
N GLN A 44 9.28 -7.35 -3.61
CA GLN A 44 10.12 -6.57 -4.52
C GLN A 44 9.92 -7.04 -5.97
N VAL A 45 9.58 -6.08 -6.84
CA VAL A 45 9.36 -6.31 -8.29
C VAL A 45 10.60 -6.90 -8.99
N SER A 46 11.79 -6.79 -8.38
CA SER A 46 13.04 -7.37 -8.88
C SER A 46 13.06 -8.89 -8.95
N GLU A 47 12.17 -9.58 -8.22
CA GLU A 47 12.10 -11.05 -8.26
C GLU A 47 11.37 -11.58 -9.50
N LYS A 48 10.82 -10.70 -10.38
CA LYS A 48 10.09 -11.07 -11.62
C LYS A 48 9.03 -12.16 -11.42
N VAL A 49 8.46 -12.25 -10.22
CA VAL A 49 7.42 -13.23 -9.90
C VAL A 49 6.12 -12.81 -10.61
N PRO A 50 5.39 -13.74 -11.24
CA PRO A 50 4.04 -13.50 -11.72
C PRO A 50 3.16 -12.93 -10.60
N GLY A 51 2.51 -11.79 -10.82
CA GLY A 51 1.65 -11.15 -9.82
C GLY A 51 2.30 -10.01 -9.01
N SER A 52 3.57 -9.68 -9.28
CA SER A 52 4.26 -8.52 -8.66
C SER A 52 3.58 -7.16 -8.93
N LEU A 53 2.72 -7.08 -9.95
CA LEU A 53 1.92 -5.90 -10.29
C LEU A 53 0.45 -6.01 -9.89
N CYS A 54 0.03 -7.06 -9.16
CA CYS A 54 -1.34 -7.17 -8.68
C CYS A 54 -1.63 -6.14 -7.58
N THR A 55 -2.89 -5.72 -7.46
CA THR A 55 -3.32 -4.81 -6.39
C THR A 55 -2.95 -5.33 -5.01
N GLU A 56 -3.03 -6.64 -4.79
CA GLU A 56 -2.68 -7.33 -3.54
C GLU A 56 -1.23 -7.16 -3.09
N ASN A 57 -0.34 -6.81 -4.04
CA ASN A 57 1.08 -6.58 -3.79
C ASN A 57 1.39 -5.09 -3.59
N ILE A 58 0.42 -4.19 -3.74
CA ILE A 58 0.61 -2.75 -3.62
C ILE A 58 -0.22 -2.23 -2.45
N ILE A 59 0.39 -1.40 -1.60
CA ILE A 59 -0.29 -0.67 -0.53
C ILE A 59 -0.07 0.83 -0.66
N LEU A 60 -1.06 1.62 -0.25
CA LEU A 60 -1.01 3.08 -0.25
C LEU A 60 -0.55 3.61 1.11
N LEU A 61 0.53 4.40 1.12
CA LEU A 61 1.22 4.87 2.31
C LEU A 61 1.54 6.37 2.27
N CYS A 62 1.55 7.00 3.44
CA CYS A 62 2.15 8.32 3.58
C CYS A 62 3.69 8.22 3.61
N PRO A 63 4.43 9.31 3.30
CA PRO A 63 5.90 9.32 3.29
C PRO A 63 6.53 8.81 4.57
N ASN A 64 5.93 9.13 5.71
CA ASN A 64 6.46 8.75 7.01
C ASN A 64 6.32 7.24 7.24
N CYS A 65 5.16 6.66 6.93
CA CYS A 65 4.94 5.23 7.07
C CYS A 65 5.76 4.43 6.05
N HIS A 66 5.86 4.93 4.82
CA HIS A 66 6.66 4.30 3.78
C HIS A 66 8.15 4.24 4.16
N ARG A 67 8.71 5.37 4.62
CA ARG A 67 10.10 5.40 5.11
C ARG A 67 10.32 4.54 6.35
N LYS A 68 9.35 4.47 7.26
CA LYS A 68 9.42 3.57 8.44
C LYS A 68 9.51 2.11 8.05
N ILE A 69 8.82 1.66 7.00
CA ILE A 69 8.98 0.27 6.52
C ILE A 69 10.39 0.01 6.01
N HIS A 70 10.97 0.95 5.27
CA HIS A 70 12.30 0.77 4.69
C HIS A 70 13.47 0.97 5.68
N HIS A 71 13.31 1.84 6.66
CA HIS A 71 14.41 2.33 7.50
C HIS A 71 14.11 2.32 9.00
N GLY A 72 12.89 1.97 9.40
CA GLY A 72 12.49 1.91 10.79
C GLY A 72 13.21 0.79 11.52
N ARG A 73 13.64 1.08 12.74
CA ARG A 73 14.27 0.10 13.61
C ARG A 73 13.24 -0.95 14.01
N GLU A 74 13.61 -2.23 13.84
CA GLU A 74 12.80 -3.38 14.29
C GLU A 74 11.36 -3.38 13.74
N ILE A 75 11.18 -2.87 12.52
CA ILE A 75 9.94 -3.05 11.76
C ILE A 75 10.01 -4.36 11.00
N THR A 76 9.03 -5.22 11.22
CA THR A 76 8.82 -6.43 10.43
C THR A 76 7.51 -6.36 9.68
N VAL A 77 7.54 -6.82 8.44
CA VAL A 77 6.38 -6.92 7.58
C VAL A 77 6.23 -8.40 7.22
N SER A 78 5.10 -9.00 7.57
CA SER A 78 4.79 -10.40 7.29
C SER A 78 3.41 -10.53 6.66
N GLU A 79 3.25 -11.49 5.76
CA GLU A 79 1.97 -11.81 5.13
C GLU A 79 1.23 -12.89 5.93
N GLU A 80 -0.03 -12.64 6.29
CA GLU A 80 -0.92 -13.59 6.98
C GLU A 80 -2.24 -13.69 6.20
N SER A 81 -2.30 -14.61 5.23
CA SER A 81 -3.49 -14.81 4.36
C SER A 81 -3.95 -13.52 3.68
N ASN A 82 -5.11 -12.98 4.09
CA ASN A 82 -5.71 -11.74 3.56
C ASN A 82 -5.18 -10.46 4.23
N PHE A 83 -4.23 -10.59 5.16
CA PHE A 83 -3.70 -9.48 5.93
C PHE A 83 -2.20 -9.30 5.69
N LEU A 84 -1.79 -8.04 5.63
CA LEU A 84 -0.44 -7.62 5.86
C LEU A 84 -0.30 -7.27 7.34
N VAL A 85 0.72 -7.81 7.98
CA VAL A 85 0.99 -7.60 9.40
C VAL A 85 2.29 -6.82 9.53
N ILE A 86 2.17 -5.62 10.11
CA ILE A 86 3.29 -4.74 10.37
C ILE A 86 3.48 -4.72 11.87
N SER A 87 4.62 -5.23 12.33
CA SER A 87 4.96 -5.28 13.74
C SER A 87 6.18 -4.40 14.00
N SER A 88 6.13 -3.67 15.11
CA SER A 88 7.27 -3.00 15.73
C SER A 88 7.29 -3.33 17.21
N LEU A 89 8.33 -2.88 17.92
CA LEU A 89 8.52 -3.15 19.36
C LEU A 89 7.28 -2.88 20.23
N GLU A 90 6.54 -1.80 19.92
CA GLU A 90 5.42 -1.32 20.75
C GLU A 90 4.05 -1.51 20.09
N GLN A 91 3.98 -1.92 18.82
CA GLN A 91 2.71 -1.98 18.09
C GLN A 91 2.70 -3.08 17.04
N LYS A 92 1.55 -3.75 16.92
CA LYS A 92 1.24 -4.68 15.84
C LYS A 92 -0.02 -4.20 15.13
N ARG A 93 0.07 -3.96 13.83
CA ARG A 93 -1.05 -3.55 12.98
C ARG A 93 -1.32 -4.62 11.94
N ARG A 94 -2.60 -4.91 11.72
CA ARG A 94 -3.09 -5.79 10.66
C ARG A 94 -3.84 -4.94 9.65
N ILE A 95 -3.48 -5.07 8.39
CA ILE A 95 -4.01 -4.28 7.29
C ILE A 95 -4.54 -5.26 6.27
N HIS A 96 -5.75 -5.05 5.77
CA HIS A 96 -6.27 -5.88 4.70
C HIS A 96 -5.45 -5.69 3.43
N ARG A 97 -5.09 -6.81 2.79
CA ARG A 97 -4.51 -6.77 1.45
C ARG A 97 -5.56 -6.28 0.48
N ASN A 98 -5.10 -5.63 -0.58
CA ASN A 98 -5.95 -5.09 -1.64
C ASN A 98 -6.39 -6.21 -2.62
N THR A 99 -6.98 -7.28 -2.08
CA THR A 99 -7.57 -8.40 -2.84
C THR A 99 -8.80 -7.90 -3.60
N MET A 100 -9.14 -8.57 -4.71
CA MET A 100 -10.36 -8.23 -5.46
C MET A 100 -11.62 -8.32 -4.59
N SER A 101 -11.71 -9.33 -3.72
CA SER A 101 -12.83 -9.49 -2.78
C SER A 101 -12.91 -8.33 -1.78
N HIS A 102 -11.77 -7.90 -1.23
CA HIS A 102 -11.74 -6.78 -0.29
C HIS A 102 -12.08 -5.45 -0.98
N LEU A 103 -11.44 -5.14 -2.11
CA LEU A 103 -11.70 -3.91 -2.84
C LEU A 103 -13.15 -3.81 -3.32
N SER A 104 -13.75 -4.91 -3.77
CA SER A 104 -15.16 -4.93 -4.16
C SER A 104 -16.09 -4.66 -2.98
N SER A 105 -15.74 -5.12 -1.78
CA SER A 105 -16.54 -4.85 -0.57
C SER A 105 -16.50 -3.39 -0.11
N LEU A 106 -15.51 -2.61 -0.56
CA LEU A 106 -15.36 -1.18 -0.23
C LEU A 106 -16.03 -0.26 -1.27
N ALA A 107 -16.39 -0.79 -2.44
CA ALA A 107 -16.99 -0.03 -3.54
C ALA A 107 -18.53 0.06 -3.47
N HIS A 108 -19.12 -0.36 -2.35
CA HIS A 108 -20.56 -0.34 -2.05
C HIS A 108 -20.84 0.58 -0.86
#